data_AF-A0A354AVK6-F1
#
_entry.id   AF-A0A354AVK6-F1
#
_cell.length_a   1.000
_cell.length_b   1.000
_cell.length_c   1.000
_cell.angle_alpha   90.00
_cell.angle_beta   90.00
_cell.angle_gamma   90.00
#
_symmetry.space_group_name_H-M   'P 1'
#
loop_
_entity.id
_entity.type
_entity.pdbx_description
1 polymer ?
#
loop_
_entity_poly.entity_id
_entity_poly.type
_entity_poly.pdbx_seq_one_letter_code
_entity_poly.pdbx_strand_id
1 'polypeptide(L)' 'MQAHEVKTRKPRAVKKVVGRGGKRGKTSGRGTKGQDARAGHRKRPQMRDTIKKLPKLRGEGVSRNQFKTEFTHYVVLNL' A
#
# COMPACT_ATOMS: atom_id res chain seq x y z
N MET A 1 -24.29 31.39 -5.33
CA MET A 1 -23.51 30.73 -4.28
C MET A 1 -22.23 31.52 -4.06
N GLN A 2 -22.05 32.06 -2.86
CA GLN A 2 -20.85 32.78 -2.46
C GLN A 2 -19.83 31.83 -1.83
N ALA A 3 -18.55 32.22 -1.81
CA ALA A 3 -17.47 31.36 -1.30
C ALA A 3 -17.68 30.91 0.15
N HIS A 4 -18.30 31.74 0.99
CA HIS A 4 -18.57 31.43 2.40
C HIS A 4 -19.79 30.51 2.61
N GLU A 5 -20.59 30.26 1.56
CA GLU A 5 -21.77 29.40 1.61
C GLU A 5 -21.43 27.95 1.21
N VAL A 6 -20.27 27.72 0.58
CA VAL A 6 -19.86 26.41 0.07
C VAL A 6 -19.56 25.45 1.22
N LYS A 7 -20.43 24.46 1.42
CA LYS A 7 -20.24 23.36 2.38
C LYS A 7 -20.09 22.03 1.67
N THR A 8 -19.27 21.14 2.22
CA THR A 8 -19.11 19.78 1.69
C THR A 8 -20.31 18.91 2.05
N ARG A 9 -20.88 18.18 1.09
CA ARG A 9 -22.01 17.25 1.33
C ARG A 9 -21.66 16.11 2.29
N LYS A 10 -20.40 15.64 2.28
CA LYS A 10 -19.90 14.59 3.18
C LYS A 10 -18.73 15.13 4.01
N PRO A 11 -18.60 14.72 5.29
CA PRO A 11 -17.46 15.12 6.10
C PRO A 11 -16.16 14.56 5.51
N ARG A 12 -15.10 15.36 5.56
CA ARG A 12 -13.76 14.93 5.14
C ARG A 12 -13.18 13.99 6.19
N ALA A 13 -12.57 12.90 5.75
CA ALA A 13 -11.84 12.01 6.65
C ALA A 13 -10.59 12.73 7.17
N VAL A 14 -10.48 12.89 8.49
CA VAL A 14 -9.31 13.50 9.14
C VAL A 14 -8.29 12.41 9.47
N LYS A 15 -7.01 12.69 9.23
CA LYS A 15 -5.92 11.77 9.60
C LYS A 15 -5.85 11.57 11.12
N LYS A 16 -5.54 10.35 11.54
CA LYS A 16 -5.31 10.05 12.97
C LYS A 16 -3.96 10.63 13.38
N VAL A 17 -3.95 11.50 14.40
CA VAL A 17 -2.73 12.03 14.99
C VAL A 17 -2.31 11.11 16.15
N VAL A 18 -1.07 10.63 16.12
CA VAL A 18 -0.49 9.78 17.18
C VAL A 18 0.46 10.60 18.05
N GLY A 19 0.69 10.19 19.31
CA GLY A 19 1.59 10.91 20.21
C GLY A 19 1.01 12.24 20.74
N ARG A 20 -0.33 12.33 20.89
CA ARG A 20 -1.05 13.51 21.40
C ARG A 20 -2.12 13.09 22.43
N GLY A 21 -1.72 12.32 23.44
CA GLY A 21 -2.63 11.81 24.48
C GLY A 21 -3.55 10.66 24.02
N GLY A 22 -4.39 10.17 24.95
CA GLY A 22 -5.37 9.11 24.70
C GLY A 22 -4.77 7.73 24.35
N LYS A 23 -5.55 6.91 23.62
CA LYS A 23 -5.23 5.49 23.31
C LYS A 23 -3.87 5.27 22.63
N ARG A 24 -3.38 6.23 21.84
CA ARG A 24 -2.08 6.17 21.15
C ARG A 24 -1.14 7.31 21.57
N GLY A 25 -1.28 7.78 22.81
CA GLY A 25 -0.45 8.84 23.37
C GLY A 25 0.98 8.38 23.65
N LYS A 26 1.14 7.42 24.58
CA LYS A 26 2.47 7.01 25.09
C LYS A 26 3.28 6.19 24.09
N THR A 27 2.68 5.14 23.52
CA THR A 27 3.41 4.17 22.66
C THR A 27 3.11 4.36 21.17
N SER A 28 2.24 5.31 20.81
CA SER A 28 1.72 5.46 19.44
C SER A 28 1.12 4.16 18.85
N GLY A 29 0.77 3.17 19.69
CA GLY A 29 0.30 1.86 19.25
C GLY A 29 1.41 0.85 18.90
N ARG A 30 2.67 1.12 19.24
CA ARG A 30 3.82 0.23 18.98
C ARG A 30 4.18 -0.71 20.15
N GLY A 31 3.42 -0.67 21.24
CA GLY A 31 3.75 -1.41 22.47
C GLY A 31 4.90 -0.77 23.25
N THR A 32 5.51 -1.51 24.17
CA THR A 32 6.48 -0.98 25.14
C THR A 32 7.90 -0.92 24.62
N LYS A 33 8.57 -2.07 24.50
CA LYS A 33 9.97 -2.22 24.08
C LYS A 33 10.05 -3.37 23.07
N GLY A 34 11.20 -3.45 22.38
CA GLY A 34 11.46 -4.48 21.37
C GLY A 34 11.98 -3.87 20.08
N GLN A 35 12.41 -4.70 19.14
CA GLN A 35 12.91 -4.23 17.85
C GLN A 35 11.85 -3.42 17.09
N ASP A 36 10.57 -3.84 17.16
CA ASP A 36 9.46 -3.20 16.45
C ASP A 36 9.00 -1.85 17.05
N ALA A 37 9.54 -1.47 18.20
CA ALA A 37 9.23 -0.19 18.84
C ALA A 37 10.28 0.89 18.51
N ARG A 38 11.43 0.54 17.91
CA ARG A 38 12.57 1.45 17.71
C ARG A 38 12.48 2.23 16.39
N ALA A 39 13.00 3.45 16.34
CA ALA A 39 13.08 4.16 15.07
C ALA A 39 13.98 3.40 14.07
N GLY A 40 13.63 3.45 12.79
CA GLY A 40 14.45 2.86 11.73
C GLY A 40 14.44 1.34 11.62
N HIS A 41 13.72 0.61 12.50
CA HIS A 41 13.60 -0.83 12.34
C HIS A 41 12.83 -1.15 11.04
N ARG A 42 13.41 -1.98 10.18
CA ARG A 42 12.76 -2.53 8.99
C ARG A 42 13.09 -4.01 8.91
N LYS A 43 12.22 -4.84 9.50
CA LYS A 43 12.36 -6.30 9.41
C LYS A 43 12.19 -6.73 7.96
N ARG A 44 13.05 -7.63 7.52
CA ARG A 44 12.96 -8.22 6.18
C ARG A 44 11.64 -9.00 6.08
N PRO A 45 10.78 -8.74 5.08
CA PRO A 45 9.58 -9.54 4.87
C PRO A 45 9.95 -10.98 4.47
N GLN A 46 9.28 -11.96 5.05
CA GLN A 46 9.49 -13.38 4.74
C GLN A 46 9.24 -13.71 3.27
N MET A 47 8.30 -13.00 2.63
CA MET A 47 8.05 -13.05 1.18
C MET A 47 9.32 -12.90 0.35
N ARG A 48 10.32 -12.14 0.82
CA ARG A 48 11.59 -11.96 0.11
C ARG A 48 12.37 -13.27 -0.02
N ASP A 49 12.23 -14.17 0.93
CA ASP A 49 12.92 -15.46 0.91
C ASP A 49 12.14 -16.46 0.06
N THR A 50 10.81 -16.40 0.07
CA THR A 50 9.96 -17.14 -0.87
C THR A 50 10.25 -16.77 -2.32
N ILE A 51 10.27 -15.47 -2.64
CA ILE A 51 10.53 -14.96 -4.00
C ILE A 51 11.92 -15.38 -4.49
N LYS A 52 12.93 -15.36 -3.60
CA LYS A 52 14.30 -15.74 -3.96
C LYS A 52 14.46 -17.22 -4.29
N LYS A 53 13.60 -18.09 -3.78
CA LYS A 53 13.61 -19.53 -4.10
C LYS A 53 13.03 -19.81 -5.48
N LEU A 54 12.13 -18.96 -5.97
CA LEU A 54 11.48 -19.15 -7.26
C LEU A 54 12.42 -18.69 -8.40
N PRO A 55 12.47 -19.44 -9.52
CA PRO A 55 13.15 -18.95 -10.71
C PRO A 55 12.42 -17.72 -11.25
N LYS A 56 13.16 -16.82 -11.93
CA LYS A 56 12.54 -15.70 -12.64
C LYS A 56 11.63 -16.23 -13.76
N LEU A 57 10.55 -15.51 -14.05
CA LEU A 57 9.70 -15.85 -15.20
C LEU A 57 10.50 -15.63 -16.50
N ARG A 58 10.21 -16.43 -17.53
CA ARG A 58 10.86 -16.29 -18.83
C ARG A 58 10.49 -14.94 -19.45
N GLY A 59 11.48 -14.17 -19.91
CA GLY A 59 11.29 -12.81 -20.43
C GLY A 59 11.37 -11.68 -19.39
N GLU A 60 11.53 -12.00 -18.10
CA GLU A 60 11.71 -11.00 -17.04
C GLU A 60 13.11 -10.35 -17.10
N GLY A 61 13.16 -9.03 -17.35
CA GLY A 61 14.40 -8.23 -17.35
C GLY A 61 14.97 -7.92 -18.74
N VAL A 62 14.38 -8.46 -19.80
CA VAL A 62 14.68 -8.11 -21.20
C VAL A 62 13.40 -7.48 -21.77
N SER A 63 13.44 -6.18 -22.09
CA SER A 63 12.34 -5.32 -22.56
C SER A 63 11.10 -5.18 -21.65
N ARG A 64 11.09 -4.14 -20.79
CA ARG A 64 9.88 -3.62 -20.11
C ARG A 64 9.40 -2.27 -20.65
N ASN A 65 10.00 -1.77 -21.73
CA ASN A 65 9.51 -0.54 -22.33
C ASN A 65 8.53 -0.86 -23.45
N GLN A 66 7.26 -0.55 -23.12
CA GLN A 66 6.29 0.11 -23.99
C GLN A 66 5.84 -0.72 -25.19
N PHE A 67 4.72 -1.43 -25.05
CA PHE A 67 3.48 -1.11 -25.76
C PHE A 67 2.32 -1.70 -24.94
N LYS A 68 1.21 -0.96 -24.85
CA LYS A 68 0.03 -1.32 -24.07
C LYS A 68 -0.44 -2.72 -24.46
N THR A 69 -0.69 -3.56 -23.47
CA THR A 69 -1.49 -4.77 -23.65
C THR A 69 -2.91 -4.33 -24.02
N GLU A 70 -3.22 -4.23 -25.30
CA GLU A 70 -4.62 -4.25 -25.73
C GLU A 70 -5.09 -5.71 -25.56
N PHE A 71 -5.65 -5.99 -24.38
CA PHE A 71 -6.38 -7.23 -24.15
C PHE A 71 -7.66 -7.19 -24.98
N THR A 72 -7.60 -7.64 -26.24
CA THR A 72 -8.81 -8.03 -26.96
C THR A 72 -9.27 -9.37 -26.38
N HIS A 73 -10.21 -9.30 -25.44
CA HIS A 73 -10.97 -10.46 -25.00
C HIS A 73 -11.87 -10.92 -26.16
N TYR A 74 -11.42 -11.89 -26.95
CA TYR A 74 -12.32 -12.61 -27.84
C TYR A 74 -13.12 -13.62 -27.01
N VAL A 75 -14.45 -13.51 -27.10
CA VAL A 75 -15.37 -14.48 -26.51
C VAL A 75 -15.29 -15.76 -27.35
N VAL A 76 -14.97 -16.87 -26.70
CA VAL A 76 -15.04 -18.20 -27.32
C VAL A 76 -16.51 -18.55 -27.49
N LEU A 77 -17.01 -18.51 -28.72
CA LEU A 77 -18.30 -19.10 -29.10
C LEU A 77 -18.03 -20.54 -29.54
N ASN A 78 -18.51 -21.49 -28.75
CA ASN A 78 -18.57 -22.89 -29.18
C ASN A 78 -19.89 -23.09 -29.94
N LEU A 79 -19.79 -23.62 -31.17
CA LEU A 79 -20.91 -24.07 -31.99
C LEU A 79 -21.44 -25.41 -31.47
#